data_AF-A0A2N0R9C5-F1
#
_entry.id   AF-A0A2N0R9C5-F1
#
_cell.length_a   1.000
_cell.length_b   1.000
_cell.length_c   1.000
_cell.angle_alpha   90.00
_cell.angle_beta   90.00
_cell.angle_gamma   90.00
#
_symmetry.space_group_name_H-M   'P 1'
#
loop_
_entity.id
_entity.type
_entity.pdbx_description
1 polymer ?
#
loop_
_entity_poly.entity_id
_entity_poly.type
_entity_poly.pdbx_seq_one_letter_code
_entity_poly.pdbx_strand_id
1 'polypeptide(L)'
;KGTDEILGGYNPIIWETSNNWGETKDSFIFSFKYKNGLFKDGMLSNVKEIDYALSHGQRFGPSFGKNDLILYGDNRTRGYDNIYCNQSSYEKKIRDTEDNFSIDDYEVFQIIKL
;
A
#
# COMPACT_ATOMS: atom_id res chain seq x y z
N LYS A 1 11.62 10.15 3.51
CA LYS A 1 11.17 11.56 3.54
C LYS A 1 11.82 12.36 2.43
N GLY A 2 11.07 13.27 1.80
CA GLY A 2 11.60 14.21 0.79
C GLY A 2 12.02 13.59 -0.56
N THR A 3 11.46 12.44 -0.95
CA THR A 3 11.72 11.82 -2.26
C THR A 3 10.72 12.24 -3.34
N ASP A 4 9.68 12.99 -2.96
CA ASP A 4 8.51 13.31 -3.77
C ASP A 4 7.87 12.08 -4.43
N GLU A 5 8.00 10.91 -3.79
CA GLU A 5 7.37 9.67 -4.20
C GLU A 5 6.00 9.55 -3.55
N ILE A 6 5.03 9.19 -4.37
CA ILE A 6 3.68 8.85 -3.92
C ILE A 6 3.50 7.36 -4.19
N LEU A 7 3.14 6.64 -3.14
CA LEU A 7 2.78 5.22 -3.16
C LEU A 7 1.35 5.11 -2.67
N GLY A 8 0.58 4.22 -3.27
CA GLY A 8 -0.80 4.02 -2.83
C GLY A 8 -1.41 2.78 -3.43
N GLY A 9 -2.68 2.59 -3.14
CA GLY A 9 -3.48 1.55 -3.76
C GLY A 9 -4.96 1.84 -3.65
N TYR A 10 -5.71 1.15 -4.49
CA TYR A 10 -7.15 1.12 -4.47
C TYR A 10 -7.59 -0.28 -4.07
N ASN A 11 -8.67 -0.33 -3.29
CA ASN A 11 -9.32 -1.57 -2.91
C ASN A 11 -10.84 -1.36 -2.84
N PRO A 12 -11.64 -2.26 -3.45
CA PRO A 12 -13.10 -2.15 -3.44
C PRO A 12 -13.80 -2.73 -2.21
N ILE A 13 -13.10 -3.50 -1.37
CA ILE A 13 -13.70 -4.12 -0.17
C ILE A 13 -13.39 -3.32 1.09
N ILE A 14 -14.14 -3.57 2.18
CA ILE A 14 -13.94 -2.87 3.44
C ILE A 14 -12.59 -3.30 4.06
N TRP A 15 -11.80 -2.34 4.53
CA TRP A 15 -10.67 -2.65 5.41
C TRP A 15 -11.22 -3.05 6.77
N GLU A 16 -10.96 -4.29 7.15
CA GLU A 16 -11.35 -4.81 8.46
C GLU A 16 -10.11 -4.97 9.34
N THR A 17 -10.32 -5.01 10.66
CA THR A 17 -9.28 -5.41 11.61
C THR A 17 -9.53 -6.85 12.01
N SER A 18 -8.75 -7.77 11.47
CA SER A 18 -8.85 -9.21 11.74
C SER A 18 -7.47 -9.86 11.72
N ASN A 19 -7.41 -11.20 11.84
CA ASN A 19 -6.17 -11.95 11.60
C ASN A 19 -6.18 -12.65 10.22
N ASN A 20 -7.09 -12.24 9.32
CA ASN A 20 -7.28 -12.84 8.01
C ASN A 20 -6.75 -11.92 6.89
N TRP A 21 -6.78 -12.44 5.66
CA TRP A 21 -6.49 -11.68 4.45
C TRP A 21 -7.78 -11.12 3.85
N GLY A 22 -7.68 -9.95 3.20
CA GLY A 22 -8.74 -9.46 2.34
C GLY A 22 -8.58 -10.03 0.94
N GLU A 23 -9.63 -10.68 0.44
CA GLU A 23 -9.61 -11.37 -0.85
C GLU A 23 -10.31 -10.53 -1.92
N THR A 24 -9.57 -10.14 -2.96
CA THR A 24 -10.13 -9.41 -4.09
C THR A 24 -9.17 -9.42 -5.27
N LYS A 25 -9.71 -9.51 -6.48
CA LYS A 25 -8.94 -9.37 -7.72
C LYS A 25 -8.86 -7.91 -8.23
N ASP A 26 -9.74 -7.07 -7.70
CA ASP A 26 -10.04 -5.74 -8.22
C ASP A 26 -9.27 -4.63 -7.47
N SER A 27 -8.37 -5.03 -6.55
CA SER A 27 -7.39 -4.13 -5.95
C SER A 27 -6.20 -3.92 -6.88
N PHE A 28 -5.56 -2.76 -6.75
CA PHE A 28 -4.29 -2.47 -7.40
C PHE A 28 -3.47 -1.53 -6.52
N ILE A 29 -2.16 -1.64 -6.63
CA ILE A 29 -1.22 -0.69 -6.03
C ILE A 29 -0.54 0.11 -7.14
N PHE A 30 -0.11 1.32 -6.80
CA PHE A 30 0.52 2.22 -7.74
C PHE A 30 1.63 3.03 -7.08
N SER A 31 2.49 3.58 -7.93
CA SER A 31 3.45 4.60 -7.55
C SER A 31 3.67 5.61 -8.65
N PHE A 32 4.10 6.81 -8.26
CA PHE A 32 4.60 7.84 -9.17
C PHE A 32 5.50 8.81 -8.42
N LYS A 33 6.39 9.49 -9.16
CA LYS A 33 7.25 10.56 -8.66
C LYS A 33 6.65 11.90 -9.06
N TYR A 34 6.51 12.82 -8.13
CA TYR A 34 6.08 14.19 -8.39
C TYR A 34 7.30 15.10 -8.50
N LYS A 35 7.70 15.47 -9.72
CA LYS A 35 8.89 16.30 -9.95
C LYS A 35 8.56 17.48 -10.83
N ASN A 36 8.91 18.68 -10.38
CA ASN A 36 8.71 19.94 -11.11
C ASN A 36 7.25 20.16 -11.54
N GLY A 37 6.29 19.86 -10.66
CA GLY A 37 4.87 20.04 -10.95
C GLY A 37 4.23 18.97 -11.85
N LEU A 38 4.95 17.88 -12.15
CA LEU A 38 4.50 16.83 -13.06
C LEU A 38 4.64 15.45 -12.42
N PHE A 39 3.64 14.60 -12.63
CA PHE A 39 3.71 13.17 -12.29
C PHE A 39 4.52 12.42 -13.35
N LYS A 40 5.48 11.61 -12.90
CA LYS A 40 6.38 10.81 -13.74
C LYS A 40 6.53 9.41 -13.18
N ASP A 41 7.07 8.51 -14.01
CA ASP A 41 7.43 7.14 -13.63
C ASP A 41 6.24 6.37 -13.01
N GLY A 42 5.04 6.62 -13.56
CA GLY A 42 3.80 6.02 -13.10
C GLY A 42 3.82 4.51 -13.30
N MET A 43 3.58 3.77 -12.23
CA MET A 43 3.53 2.33 -12.22
C MET A 43 2.23 1.86 -11.59
N LEU A 44 1.63 0.83 -12.18
CA LEU A 44 0.42 0.18 -11.71
C LEU A 44 0.64 -1.32 -11.68
N SER A 45 0.27 -1.93 -10.56
CA SER A 45 0.40 -3.36 -10.31
C SER A 45 -0.93 -3.90 -9.80
N ASN A 46 -1.50 -4.87 -10.52
CA ASN A 46 -2.74 -5.53 -10.09
C ASN A 46 -2.42 -6.69 -9.15
N VAL A 47 -3.47 -7.21 -8.51
CA VAL A 47 -3.37 -8.43 -7.70
C VAL A 47 -3.00 -9.62 -8.58
N LYS A 48 -1.99 -10.37 -8.15
CA LYS A 48 -1.59 -11.66 -8.72
C LYS A 48 -2.12 -12.82 -7.88
N GLU A 49 -2.15 -12.67 -6.56
CA GLU A 49 -2.66 -13.68 -5.62
C GLU A 49 -3.90 -13.14 -4.89
N ILE A 50 -5.09 -13.54 -5.34
CA ILE A 50 -6.39 -13.01 -4.88
C ILE A 50 -6.55 -13.17 -3.36
N ASP A 51 -6.17 -14.33 -2.82
CA ASP A 51 -6.34 -14.69 -1.41
C ASP A 51 -5.50 -13.82 -0.45
N TYR A 52 -4.61 -12.98 -0.99
CA TYR A 52 -3.65 -12.19 -0.23
C TYR A 52 -3.66 -10.72 -0.63
N ALA A 53 -4.75 -10.21 -1.21
CA ALA A 53 -4.80 -8.86 -1.75
C ALA A 53 -4.61 -7.77 -0.66
N LEU A 54 -5.12 -7.98 0.56
CA LEU A 54 -5.02 -7.02 1.67
C LEU A 54 -4.56 -7.66 2.97
N SER A 55 -3.79 -6.91 3.76
CA SER A 55 -3.37 -7.30 5.11
C SER A 55 -4.27 -6.65 6.17
N HIS A 56 -5.20 -7.40 6.77
CA HIS A 56 -6.13 -6.91 7.80
C HIS A 56 -5.61 -7.00 9.24
N GLY A 57 -4.35 -7.41 9.42
CA GLY A 57 -3.76 -7.62 10.75
C GLY A 57 -3.86 -6.38 11.65
N GLN A 58 -4.12 -6.57 12.94
CA GLN A 58 -4.33 -5.46 13.89
C GLN A 58 -3.19 -4.43 13.98
N ARG A 59 -1.97 -4.83 13.59
CA ARG A 59 -0.78 -3.95 13.59
C ARG A 59 -0.49 -3.32 12.22
N PHE A 60 -1.29 -3.65 11.21
CA PHE A 60 -1.20 -3.11 9.87
C PHE A 60 -2.12 -1.91 9.71
N GLY A 61 -1.66 -0.91 8.99
CA GLY A 61 -2.49 0.13 8.39
C GLY A 61 -3.11 -0.34 7.09
N PRO A 62 -3.47 0.59 6.18
CA PRO A 62 -3.93 0.30 4.82
C PRO A 62 -2.85 -0.41 3.99
N SER A 63 -2.68 -1.70 4.22
CA SER A 63 -1.60 -2.51 3.67
C SER A 63 -2.12 -3.49 2.62
N PHE A 64 -1.35 -3.66 1.56
CA PHE A 64 -1.69 -4.46 0.39
C PHE A 64 -0.68 -5.59 0.22
N GLY A 65 -1.19 -6.76 -0.13
CA GLY A 65 -0.36 -7.92 -0.40
C GLY A 65 0.24 -8.52 0.86
N LYS A 66 1.01 -9.59 0.69
CA LYS A 66 1.85 -10.14 1.76
C LYS A 66 2.95 -9.16 2.16
N ASN A 67 3.53 -8.47 1.19
CA ASN A 67 4.67 -7.56 1.38
C ASN A 67 4.66 -6.35 0.42
N ASP A 68 3.64 -6.20 -0.42
CA ASP A 68 3.70 -5.37 -1.62
C ASP A 68 3.61 -3.86 -1.32
N LEU A 69 2.82 -3.49 -0.33
CA LEU A 69 2.83 -2.16 0.30
C LEU A 69 2.40 -2.30 1.76
N ILE A 70 3.37 -2.28 2.67
CA ILE A 70 3.14 -2.54 4.09
C ILE A 70 3.33 -1.27 4.90
N LEU A 71 2.33 -0.94 5.71
CA LEU A 71 2.39 0.04 6.78
C LEU A 71 2.17 -0.70 8.09
N TYR A 72 3.22 -0.94 8.86
CA TYR A 72 3.16 -1.69 10.12
C TYR A 72 3.63 -0.85 11.30
N GLY A 73 2.95 -0.99 12.45
CA GLY A 73 3.31 -0.33 13.70
C GLY A 73 3.37 -1.30 14.87
N ASP A 74 4.50 -1.35 15.58
CA ASP A 74 4.71 -2.31 16.68
C ASP A 74 3.94 -1.91 17.97
N ASN A 75 3.56 -0.64 18.09
CA ASN A 75 2.81 -0.12 19.23
C ASN A 75 1.56 0.62 18.76
N ARG A 76 0.38 0.24 19.29
CA ARG A 76 -0.93 0.85 18.98
C ARG A 76 -1.03 2.37 19.20
N THR A 77 -0.03 2.99 19.83
CA THR A 77 0.01 4.42 20.18
C THR A 77 1.04 5.23 19.38
N ARG A 78 1.94 4.56 18.65
CA ARG A 78 2.91 5.21 17.77
C ARG A 78 2.46 4.92 16.33
N GLY A 79 2.64 5.89 15.43
CA GLY A 79 2.30 5.69 14.02
C GLY A 79 3.06 4.52 13.39
N TYR A 80 2.83 4.28 12.10
CA TYR A 80 3.54 3.22 11.37
C TYR A 80 5.04 3.54 11.27
N ASP A 81 5.88 2.64 11.78
CA ASP A 81 7.34 2.80 11.86
C ASP A 81 8.11 1.75 11.04
N ASN A 82 7.42 0.71 10.56
CA ASN A 82 7.98 -0.27 9.63
C ASN A 82 7.18 -0.24 8.33
N ILE A 83 7.72 0.47 7.33
CA ILE A 83 7.05 0.70 6.05
C ILE A 83 7.98 0.25 4.93
N TYR A 84 7.48 -0.62 4.04
CA TYR A 84 8.27 -1.22 2.96
C TYR A 84 7.39 -1.70 1.80
N CYS A 85 8.03 -1.99 0.67
CA CYS A 85 7.42 -2.53 -0.54
C CYS A 85 8.29 -3.65 -1.10
N ASN A 86 7.79 -4.89 -1.11
CA ASN A 86 8.43 -6.04 -1.75
C ASN A 86 7.39 -6.82 -2.56
N GLN A 87 7.67 -7.01 -3.85
CA GLN A 87 6.73 -7.66 -4.75
C GLN A 87 6.53 -9.13 -4.36
N SER A 88 5.28 -9.50 -4.12
CA SER A 88 4.87 -10.83 -3.69
C SER A 88 3.52 -11.20 -4.29
N SER A 89 2.44 -10.62 -3.77
CA SER A 89 1.05 -10.93 -4.13
C SER A 89 0.49 -10.04 -5.23
N TYR A 90 1.25 -9.05 -5.70
CA TYR A 90 0.94 -8.18 -6.82
C TYR A 90 1.90 -8.43 -7.99
N GLU A 91 1.49 -8.05 -9.21
CA GLU A 91 2.21 -8.39 -10.45
C GLU A 91 3.59 -7.75 -10.61
N LYS A 92 3.81 -6.54 -10.06
CA LYS A 92 4.99 -5.70 -10.28
C LYS A 92 5.44 -5.04 -8.99
N LYS A 93 6.75 -4.79 -8.86
CA LYS A 93 7.29 -3.89 -7.84
C LYS A 93 6.72 -2.49 -8.08
N ILE A 94 6.44 -1.73 -7.02
CA ILE A 94 6.06 -0.32 -7.12
C ILE A 94 7.19 0.64 -6.70
N ARG A 95 8.33 0.11 -6.26
CA ARG A 95 9.49 0.87 -5.80
C ARG A 95 10.77 0.21 -6.33
N ASP A 96 11.79 1.04 -6.61
CA ASP A 96 13.08 0.58 -7.14
C ASP A 96 13.93 -0.19 -6.11
N THR A 97 13.70 0.07 -4.82
CA THR A 97 14.35 -0.59 -3.68
C THR A 97 13.31 -1.26 -2.78
N GLU A 98 13.73 -2.30 -2.07
CA GLU A 98 12.96 -3.00 -1.03
C GLU A 98 13.31 -2.50 0.38
N ASP A 99 14.20 -1.50 0.49
CA ASP A 99 14.59 -0.91 1.78
C ASP A 99 13.39 -0.29 2.49
N ASN A 100 13.39 -0.38 3.82
CA ASN A 100 12.44 0.33 4.67
C ASN A 100 12.54 1.84 4.45
N PHE A 101 11.40 2.51 4.52
CA PHE A 101 11.33 3.96 4.37
C PHE A 101 10.40 4.59 5.41
N SER A 102 10.43 5.92 5.48
CA SER A 102 9.55 6.72 6.32
C SER A 102 8.66 7.59 5.45
N ILE A 103 7.39 7.66 5.81
CA ILE A 103 6.39 8.53 5.19
C ILE A 103 6.40 9.91 5.85
N ASP A 104 6.08 10.93 5.05
CA ASP A 104 5.84 12.28 5.54
C ASP A 104 4.37 12.46 5.93
N ASP A 105 3.46 11.88 5.16
CA ASP A 105 2.02 11.84 5.42
C ASP A 105 1.36 10.60 4.80
N TYR A 106 0.12 10.31 5.17
CA TYR A 106 -0.75 9.35 4.49
C TYR A 106 -2.21 9.81 4.51
N GLU A 107 -2.92 9.55 3.43
CA GLU A 107 -4.32 9.94 3.27
C GLU A 107 -5.15 8.72 2.86
N VAL A 108 -6.39 8.65 3.35
CA VAL A 108 -7.35 7.60 2.98
C VAL A 108 -8.62 8.26 2.48
N PHE A 109 -9.03 7.88 1.27
CA PHE A 109 -10.22 8.40 0.61
C PHE A 109 -11.23 7.28 0.37
N GLN A 110 -12.50 7.55 0.65
CA GLN A 110 -13.60 6.64 0.34
C GLN A 110 -14.37 7.15 -0.87
N ILE A 111 -14.56 6.30 -1.88
CA ILE A 111 -15.38 6.62 -3.05
C ILE A 111 -16.84 6.31 -2.71
N ILE A 112 -17.70 7.33 -2.72
CA ILE A 112 -19.14 7.19 -2.53
C ILE A 112 -19.80 7.20 -3.92
N LYS A 113 -20.46 6.09 -4.28
CA LYS A 113 -21.31 6.08 -5.48
C LYS A 113 -22.63 6.78 -5.15
N LEU A 114 -23.00 7.74 -5.99
CA LEU A 114 -24.27 8.46 -5.92
C LEU A 114 -25.39 7.65 -6.57
#